data_AF-A0A7S3HQN8-F1
#
_entry.id   AF-A0A7S3HQN8-F1
#
_cell.length_a   1.000
_cell.length_b   1.000
_cell.length_c   1.000
_cell.angle_alpha   90.00
_cell.angle_beta   90.00
_cell.angle_gamma   90.00
#
_symmetry.space_group_name_H-M   'P 1'
#
loop_
_entity.id
_entity.type
_entity.pdbx_description
1 polymer ?
#
loop_
_entity_poly.entity_id
_entity_poly.type
_entity_poly.pdbx_seq_one_letter_code
_entity_poly.pdbx_strand_id
1 'polypeptide(L)'
;LGVTLLLFIIATFGPSSALRMAFSPVLVDKPTGKEANVKWRAVPMGHLRKHPHFISLPHPNDVTIGGSFLNLGLYRQDSWQWDALHSGRLTTSRLSGSLGFYEGNAALLIGVPRSLQSHSKALSSWQEMKSKAPTDWTFLSESKVTQSALDASENPWISLYEDSSVTTSFNCAYQPAAAELTVGMRRFTNPSSARLAWGHVQEATAILVAVNYFTKYSPGSVVSESGMFAWEALQETIEHRQYLDQQAVLREILGSLPAPPTTAPSKAKKSNAIANSTAASGQAKLGNQNIYEVLNQWIKSRKLPVLGASPDGIIRHADGTVEVLEV
;
A
#
# COMPACT_ATOMS: atom_id res chain seq x y z
N LEU A 1 -10.54 21.45 -0.99
CA LEU A 1 -9.76 20.18 -1.07
C LEU A 1 -8.60 20.45 -2.01
N GLY A 2 -7.47 20.82 -1.39
CA GLY A 2 -6.28 21.33 -2.07
C GLY A 2 -5.54 20.22 -2.81
N VAL A 3 -4.88 20.64 -3.90
CA VAL A 3 -4.08 19.86 -4.83
C VAL A 3 -3.16 18.88 -4.10
N THR A 4 -3.33 17.59 -4.37
CA THR A 4 -2.43 16.52 -3.94
C THR A 4 -1.06 16.75 -4.59
N LEU A 5 -0.09 17.23 -3.82
CA LEU A 5 1.30 17.30 -4.24
C LEU A 5 1.90 15.89 -4.12
N LEU A 6 1.89 15.14 -5.22
CA LEU A 6 2.55 13.84 -5.31
C LEU A 6 4.07 14.08 -5.37
N LEU A 7 4.75 14.02 -4.22
CA LEU A 7 6.21 14.18 -4.15
C LEU A 7 6.90 12.90 -4.63
N PHE A 8 7.24 12.84 -5.93
CA PHE A 8 8.18 11.86 -6.48
C PHE A 8 9.61 12.17 -5.97
N ILE A 9 9.98 11.68 -4.78
CA ILE A 9 11.31 11.95 -4.19
C ILE A 9 12.46 11.13 -4.85
N ILE A 10 12.16 10.12 -5.67
CA ILE A 10 13.20 9.13 -6.04
C ILE A 10 14.00 9.48 -7.31
N ALA A 11 13.59 10.46 -8.14
CA ALA A 11 14.17 10.61 -9.49
C ALA A 11 15.27 11.68 -9.69
N THR A 12 15.56 12.56 -8.72
CA THR A 12 16.45 13.74 -8.98
C THR A 12 17.77 13.77 -8.23
N PHE A 13 18.06 12.80 -7.35
CA PHE A 13 19.34 12.77 -6.64
C PHE A 13 20.36 11.86 -7.34
N GLY A 14 21.32 12.48 -8.03
CA GLY A 14 22.46 11.79 -8.62
C GLY A 14 23.27 10.98 -7.58
N PRO A 15 23.94 9.90 -8.00
CA PRO A 15 24.44 8.84 -7.11
C PRO A 15 25.59 9.22 -6.15
N SER A 16 26.08 10.46 -6.15
CA SER A 16 27.38 10.77 -5.52
C SER A 16 27.33 11.56 -4.20
N SER A 17 26.21 12.23 -3.85
CA SER A 17 26.25 13.22 -2.75
C SER A 17 25.12 13.13 -1.71
N ALA A 18 23.95 12.57 -2.03
CA ALA A 18 22.75 12.76 -1.19
C ALA A 18 22.45 11.61 -0.20
N LEU A 19 23.06 10.43 -0.35
CA LEU A 19 22.74 9.23 0.45
C LEU A 19 24.00 8.54 0.98
N ARG A 20 24.94 9.33 1.52
CA ARG A 20 25.82 8.80 2.57
C ARG A 20 25.03 8.84 3.87
N MET A 21 24.09 7.91 4.02
CA MET A 21 23.67 7.51 5.36
C MET A 21 24.94 7.16 6.14
N ALA A 22 25.05 7.65 7.36
CA ALA A 22 26.11 7.27 8.29
C ALA A 22 25.86 5.83 8.77
N PHE A 23 25.83 4.87 7.85
CA PHE A 23 26.06 3.48 8.20
C PHE A 23 27.48 3.42 8.70
N SER A 24 27.66 2.98 9.96
CA SER A 24 28.98 2.66 10.48
C SER A 24 29.67 1.71 9.47
N PRO A 25 30.95 1.89 9.11
CA PRO A 25 31.65 1.16 8.06
C PRO A 25 31.87 -0.34 8.35
N VAL A 26 31.15 -0.89 9.33
CA VAL A 26 31.13 -2.31 9.64
C VAL A 26 30.43 -3.03 8.49
N LEU A 27 31.23 -3.62 7.58
CA LEU A 27 30.84 -4.52 6.48
C LEU A 27 30.33 -3.85 5.19
N VAL A 28 31.19 -3.08 4.53
CA VAL A 28 31.08 -2.87 3.07
C VAL A 28 32.20 -3.66 2.40
N ASP A 29 32.17 -4.99 2.54
CA ASP A 29 32.85 -5.83 1.55
C ASP A 29 32.22 -5.51 0.18
N LYS A 30 33.07 -5.35 -0.85
CA LYS A 30 32.60 -5.12 -2.22
C LYS A 30 31.46 -6.11 -2.51
N PRO A 31 30.28 -5.65 -2.96
CA PRO A 31 29.17 -6.56 -3.25
C PRO A 31 29.55 -7.37 -4.50
N THR A 32 30.24 -8.48 -4.26
CA THR A 32 30.59 -9.47 -5.26
C THR A 32 29.54 -10.58 -5.15
N GLY A 33 28.83 -10.83 -6.24
CA GLY A 33 27.73 -11.79 -6.25
C GLY A 33 27.04 -11.80 -7.60
N LYS A 34 26.45 -12.94 -7.96
CA LYS A 34 25.69 -13.11 -9.22
C LYS A 34 24.22 -12.74 -9.08
N GLU A 35 23.80 -12.32 -7.89
CA GLU A 35 22.39 -12.14 -7.52
C GLU A 35 22.16 -10.72 -6.97
N ALA A 36 20.96 -10.19 -7.21
CA ALA A 36 20.59 -8.86 -6.73
C ALA A 36 20.40 -8.86 -5.20
N ASN A 37 21.16 -8.00 -4.51
CA ASN A 37 20.95 -7.76 -3.08
C ASN A 37 19.85 -6.72 -2.87
N VAL A 38 18.59 -7.15 -2.82
CA VAL A 38 17.45 -6.24 -2.64
C VAL A 38 17.43 -5.56 -1.27
N LYS A 39 18.15 -6.13 -0.29
CA LYS A 39 18.26 -5.64 1.10
C LYS A 39 19.43 -4.68 1.31
N TRP A 40 20.17 -4.37 0.25
CA TRP A 40 21.28 -3.43 0.36
C TRP A 40 20.80 -2.10 0.94
N ARG A 41 21.36 -1.73 2.11
CA ARG A 41 21.00 -0.53 2.88
C ARG A 41 19.52 -0.43 3.29
N ALA A 42 18.77 -1.52 3.23
CA ALA A 42 17.39 -1.52 3.65
C ALA A 42 17.29 -1.44 5.18
N VAL A 43 16.47 -0.51 5.66
CA VAL A 43 16.04 -0.41 7.05
C VAL A 43 14.72 -1.18 7.20
N PRO A 44 14.64 -2.21 8.07
CA PRO A 44 13.38 -2.90 8.36
C PRO A 44 12.35 -1.94 8.98
N MET A 45 11.06 -2.12 8.69
CA MET A 45 9.99 -1.29 9.26
C MET A 45 9.99 -1.32 10.80
N GLY A 46 10.22 -2.48 11.43
CA GLY A 46 10.34 -2.59 12.89
C GLY A 46 11.47 -1.74 13.49
N HIS A 47 12.54 -1.48 12.74
CA HIS A 47 13.60 -0.56 13.16
C HIS A 47 13.18 0.89 12.96
N LEU A 48 12.58 1.24 11.81
CA LEU A 48 12.05 2.58 11.58
C LEU A 48 11.06 3.00 12.68
N ARG A 49 10.21 2.08 13.16
CA ARG A 49 9.26 2.32 14.26
C ARG A 49 9.92 2.74 15.59
N LYS A 50 11.22 2.49 15.74
CA LYS A 50 12.04 2.89 16.90
C LYS A 50 12.78 4.23 16.69
N HIS A 51 12.67 4.83 15.50
CA HIS A 51 13.34 6.08 15.19
C HIS A 51 12.69 7.25 15.95
N PRO A 52 13.46 8.14 16.61
CA PRO A 52 12.93 9.14 17.53
C PRO A 52 12.01 10.20 16.87
N HIS A 53 12.17 10.44 15.57
CA HIS A 53 11.37 11.40 14.81
C HIS A 53 10.27 10.75 13.95
N PHE A 54 10.03 9.44 14.11
CA PHE A 54 8.98 8.73 13.41
C PHE A 54 7.90 8.30 14.40
N ILE A 55 6.66 8.68 14.14
CA ILE A 55 5.53 8.31 14.98
C ILE A 55 4.97 6.97 14.49
N SER A 56 5.38 5.89 15.13
CA SER A 56 4.89 4.55 14.79
C SER A 56 3.46 4.31 15.25
N LEU A 57 2.77 3.40 14.56
CA LEU A 57 1.51 2.89 15.04
C LEU A 57 1.74 1.97 16.25
N PRO A 58 0.76 1.88 17.18
CA PRO A 58 0.83 0.92 18.28
C PRO A 58 1.00 -0.51 17.77
N HIS A 59 1.45 -1.41 18.63
CA HIS A 59 1.50 -2.82 18.26
C HIS A 59 0.06 -3.32 18.00
N PRO A 60 -0.20 -4.18 17.00
CA PRO A 60 -1.57 -4.59 16.64
C PRO A 60 -2.36 -5.21 17.80
N ASN A 61 -1.68 -5.83 18.78
CA ASN A 61 -2.33 -6.40 19.97
C ASN A 61 -2.77 -5.34 21.00
N ASP A 62 -2.23 -4.13 20.92
CA ASP A 62 -2.57 -3.03 21.83
C ASP A 62 -3.74 -2.20 21.30
N VAL A 63 -4.16 -2.45 20.05
CA VAL A 63 -5.28 -1.77 19.41
C VAL A 63 -6.59 -2.36 19.93
N THR A 64 -7.46 -1.49 20.46
CA THR A 64 -8.83 -1.86 20.84
C THR A 64 -9.82 -1.09 19.98
N ILE A 65 -10.83 -1.76 19.41
CA ILE A 65 -11.80 -1.06 18.55
C ILE A 65 -12.73 -0.15 19.36
N GLY A 66 -12.99 -0.45 20.64
CA GLY A 66 -13.59 0.49 21.60
C GLY A 66 -14.90 1.17 21.19
N GLY A 67 -15.59 0.67 20.17
CA GLY A 67 -16.77 1.31 19.55
C GLY A 67 -16.47 2.46 18.58
N SER A 68 -15.20 2.74 18.25
CA SER A 68 -14.81 3.75 17.26
C SER A 68 -14.14 3.12 16.05
N PHE A 69 -14.65 3.41 14.85
CA PHE A 69 -14.06 2.95 13.61
C PHE A 69 -12.73 3.64 13.30
N LEU A 70 -12.40 4.78 13.93
CA LEU A 70 -11.09 5.41 13.80
C LEU A 70 -9.93 4.48 14.19
N ASN A 71 -10.17 3.58 15.13
CA ASN A 71 -9.16 2.64 15.60
C ASN A 71 -8.81 1.57 14.56
N LEU A 72 -9.61 1.41 13.49
CA LEU A 72 -9.25 0.54 12.35
C LEU A 72 -7.96 1.04 11.65
N GLY A 73 -7.72 2.35 11.67
CA GLY A 73 -6.51 2.96 11.10
C GLY A 73 -5.25 2.76 11.93
N LEU A 74 -5.36 2.16 13.12
CA LEU A 74 -4.22 1.91 14.01
C LEU A 74 -3.56 0.54 13.79
N TYR A 75 -4.15 -0.33 12.97
CA TYR A 75 -3.51 -1.58 12.60
C TYR A 75 -2.43 -1.35 11.55
N ARG A 76 -1.23 -1.84 11.85
CA ARG A 76 -0.05 -1.78 10.98
C ARG A 76 -0.24 -2.58 9.71
N GLN A 77 0.38 -2.15 8.62
CA GLN A 77 0.23 -2.78 7.30
C GLN A 77 0.77 -4.21 7.21
N ASP A 78 1.71 -4.57 8.08
CA ASP A 78 2.27 -5.91 8.20
C ASP A 78 1.45 -6.85 9.11
N SER A 79 0.28 -6.41 9.57
CA SER A 79 -0.60 -7.19 10.45
C SER A 79 -1.71 -7.92 9.68
N TRP A 80 -2.09 -9.10 10.16
CA TRP A 80 -3.24 -9.83 9.57
C TRP A 80 -4.55 -9.05 9.75
N GLN A 81 -4.66 -8.21 10.79
CA GLN A 81 -5.82 -7.34 10.99
C GLN A 81 -5.97 -6.39 9.81
N TRP A 82 -4.87 -5.77 9.39
CA TRP A 82 -4.85 -4.91 8.20
C TRP A 82 -5.20 -5.69 6.93
N ASP A 83 -4.70 -6.91 6.76
CA ASP A 83 -5.12 -7.78 5.64
C ASP A 83 -6.63 -8.06 5.68
N ALA A 84 -7.16 -8.38 6.87
CA ALA A 84 -8.59 -8.64 7.05
C ALA A 84 -9.46 -7.41 6.74
N LEU A 85 -8.95 -6.19 7.00
CA LEU A 85 -9.63 -4.96 6.64
C LEU A 85 -9.83 -4.83 5.12
N HIS A 86 -8.98 -5.42 4.27
CA HIS A 86 -9.11 -5.31 2.82
C HIS A 86 -10.32 -6.05 2.24
N SER A 87 -10.85 -7.03 2.98
CA SER A 87 -11.89 -7.91 2.48
C SER A 87 -13.14 -7.13 2.08
N GLY A 88 -13.59 -7.31 0.83
CA GLY A 88 -14.78 -6.65 0.32
C GLY A 88 -14.67 -5.14 0.12
N ARG A 89 -13.46 -4.57 0.23
CA ARG A 89 -13.21 -3.14 0.03
C ARG A 89 -12.58 -2.85 -1.33
N LEU A 90 -12.96 -1.71 -1.89
CA LEU A 90 -12.25 -1.10 -3.02
C LEU A 90 -11.14 -0.21 -2.46
N THR A 91 -9.90 -0.72 -2.50
CA THR A 91 -8.71 0.06 -2.11
C THR A 91 -8.04 0.74 -3.30
N THR A 92 -7.17 1.71 -3.03
CA THR A 92 -6.37 2.42 -4.06
C THR A 92 -5.60 1.44 -4.95
N SER A 93 -4.97 0.42 -4.36
CA SER A 93 -4.23 -0.62 -5.09
C SER A 93 -5.12 -1.51 -5.98
N ARG A 94 -6.43 -1.56 -5.71
CA ARG A 94 -7.42 -2.32 -6.48
C ARG A 94 -8.17 -1.48 -7.50
N LEU A 95 -8.24 -0.16 -7.28
CA LEU A 95 -9.01 0.78 -8.11
C LEU A 95 -8.60 0.73 -9.57
N SER A 96 -7.30 0.79 -9.87
CA SER A 96 -6.79 0.74 -11.24
C SER A 96 -7.16 -0.57 -11.96
N GLY A 97 -7.08 -1.71 -11.25
CA GLY A 97 -7.56 -3.00 -11.75
C GLY A 97 -9.06 -3.02 -12.00
N SER A 98 -9.84 -2.49 -11.06
CA SER A 98 -11.31 -2.42 -11.15
C SER A 98 -11.81 -1.53 -12.29
N LEU A 99 -11.09 -0.45 -12.59
CA LEU A 99 -11.37 0.44 -13.71
C LEU A 99 -10.89 -0.12 -15.07
N GLY A 100 -10.21 -1.26 -15.07
CA GLY A 100 -9.71 -1.90 -16.28
C GLY A 100 -8.50 -1.18 -16.90
N PHE A 101 -7.75 -0.37 -16.14
CA PHE A 101 -6.59 0.37 -16.66
C PHE A 101 -5.48 -0.54 -17.19
N TYR A 102 -5.43 -1.81 -16.75
CA TYR A 102 -4.47 -2.81 -17.22
C TYR A 102 -5.00 -3.72 -18.34
N GLU A 103 -6.24 -3.51 -18.82
CA GLU A 103 -6.86 -4.28 -19.91
C GLU A 103 -6.39 -3.77 -21.27
N GLY A 104 -6.20 -4.66 -22.25
CA GLY A 104 -5.46 -4.40 -23.50
C GLY A 104 -5.66 -3.02 -24.14
N ASN A 105 -6.87 -2.70 -24.60
CA ASN A 105 -7.11 -1.42 -25.30
C ASN A 105 -7.00 -0.20 -24.37
N ALA A 106 -7.48 -0.29 -23.13
CA ALA A 106 -7.41 0.81 -22.17
C ALA A 106 -5.95 1.09 -21.78
N ALA A 107 -5.20 0.02 -21.48
CA ALA A 107 -3.79 0.08 -21.13
C ALA A 107 -2.93 0.67 -22.24
N LEU A 108 -3.21 0.33 -23.51
CA LEU A 108 -2.54 0.94 -24.66
C LEU A 108 -2.86 2.44 -24.77
N LEU A 109 -4.12 2.82 -24.57
CA LEU A 109 -4.56 4.22 -24.65
C LEU A 109 -3.89 5.12 -23.61
N ILE A 110 -3.70 4.63 -22.39
CA ILE A 110 -3.08 5.39 -21.28
C ILE A 110 -1.56 5.15 -21.15
N GLY A 111 -0.95 4.41 -22.08
CA GLY A 111 0.51 4.21 -22.10
C GLY A 111 1.06 3.25 -21.04
N VAL A 112 0.26 2.32 -20.52
CA VAL A 112 0.74 1.30 -19.56
C VAL A 112 1.73 0.35 -20.27
N PRO A 113 2.93 0.13 -19.73
CA PRO A 113 3.91 -0.79 -20.30
C PRO A 113 3.34 -2.20 -20.49
N ARG A 114 3.67 -2.86 -21.61
CA ARG A 114 3.18 -4.22 -21.94
C ARG A 114 3.39 -5.25 -20.81
N SER A 115 4.49 -5.11 -20.05
CA SER A 115 4.80 -5.99 -18.91
C SER A 115 3.85 -5.84 -17.72
N LEU A 116 3.10 -4.73 -17.64
CA LEU A 116 2.11 -4.46 -16.60
C LEU A 116 0.67 -4.68 -17.09
N GLN A 117 0.46 -4.89 -18.40
CA GLN A 117 -0.85 -5.19 -18.96
C GLN A 117 -1.26 -6.61 -18.56
N SER A 118 -2.40 -6.75 -17.89
CA SER A 118 -2.85 -8.05 -17.42
C SER A 118 -4.31 -8.06 -17.01
N HIS A 119 -5.05 -9.06 -17.49
CA HIS A 119 -6.41 -9.35 -17.02
C HIS A 119 -6.46 -9.83 -15.57
N SER A 120 -5.34 -10.37 -15.06
CA SER A 120 -5.27 -10.87 -13.69
C SER A 120 -5.53 -9.79 -12.63
N LYS A 121 -5.21 -8.53 -12.93
CA LYS A 121 -5.44 -7.39 -12.02
C LYS A 121 -6.93 -7.12 -11.84
N ALA A 122 -7.68 -7.08 -12.94
CA ALA A 122 -9.13 -6.94 -12.92
C ALA A 122 -9.78 -8.12 -12.18
N LEU A 123 -9.38 -9.36 -12.51
CA LEU A 123 -9.93 -10.54 -11.86
C LEU A 123 -9.65 -10.58 -10.35
N SER A 124 -8.42 -10.24 -9.93
CA SER A 124 -8.05 -10.22 -8.52
C SER A 124 -8.80 -9.13 -7.75
N SER A 125 -8.97 -7.93 -8.32
CA SER A 125 -9.83 -6.90 -7.72
C SER A 125 -11.28 -7.37 -7.60
N TRP A 126 -11.82 -8.01 -8.65
CA TRP A 126 -13.18 -8.55 -8.64
C TRP A 126 -13.38 -9.63 -7.56
N GLN A 127 -12.44 -10.56 -7.41
CA GLN A 127 -12.49 -11.59 -6.38
C GLN A 127 -12.53 -10.98 -4.98
N GLU A 128 -11.70 -9.97 -4.73
CA GLU A 128 -11.65 -9.29 -3.42
C GLU A 128 -12.96 -8.58 -3.11
N MET A 129 -13.53 -7.88 -4.09
CA MET A 129 -14.78 -7.12 -3.93
C MET A 129 -16.02 -8.00 -3.83
N LYS A 130 -15.92 -9.28 -4.22
CA LYS A 130 -16.98 -10.27 -3.96
C LYS A 130 -17.03 -10.71 -2.51
N SER A 131 -15.90 -10.63 -1.80
CA SER A 131 -15.88 -10.90 -0.37
C SER A 131 -16.77 -9.88 0.35
N LYS A 132 -17.44 -10.33 1.41
CA LYS A 132 -18.28 -9.43 2.21
C LYS A 132 -17.37 -8.64 3.14
N ALA A 133 -17.41 -7.30 3.06
CA ALA A 133 -16.76 -6.45 4.04
C ALA A 133 -17.26 -6.81 5.45
N PRO A 134 -16.36 -7.03 6.43
CA PRO A 134 -16.79 -7.34 7.78
C PRO A 134 -17.68 -6.23 8.33
N THR A 135 -18.77 -6.61 8.97
CA THR A 135 -19.71 -5.68 9.63
C THR A 135 -19.51 -5.64 11.14
N ASP A 136 -18.83 -6.66 11.66
CA ASP A 136 -18.42 -6.80 13.04
C ASP A 136 -16.90 -6.90 13.06
N TRP A 137 -16.24 -6.01 13.80
CA TRP A 137 -14.79 -5.91 13.88
C TRP A 137 -14.23 -6.51 15.16
N THR A 138 -15.07 -7.08 16.03
CA THR A 138 -14.64 -7.69 17.29
C THR A 138 -13.64 -8.82 17.05
N PHE A 139 -13.74 -9.53 15.93
CA PHE A 139 -12.77 -10.58 15.55
C PHE A 139 -11.34 -10.06 15.38
N LEU A 140 -11.14 -8.76 15.10
CA LEU A 140 -9.79 -8.16 14.99
C LEU A 140 -9.04 -8.13 16.34
N SER A 141 -9.79 -8.20 17.45
CA SER A 141 -9.22 -8.32 18.80
C SER A 141 -8.75 -9.73 19.15
N GLU A 142 -9.06 -10.74 18.32
CA GLU A 142 -8.55 -12.08 18.52
C GLU A 142 -7.02 -12.09 18.34
N SER A 143 -6.28 -12.35 19.41
CA SER A 143 -4.82 -12.45 19.35
C SER A 143 -4.42 -13.68 18.51
N LYS A 144 -4.02 -13.43 17.26
CA LYS A 144 -3.44 -14.43 16.35
C LYS A 144 -1.99 -14.12 15.95
N VAL A 145 -1.40 -13.05 16.49
CA VAL A 145 -0.07 -12.58 16.08
C VAL A 145 1.00 -13.10 17.03
N THR A 146 1.94 -13.85 16.46
CA THR A 146 3.26 -14.05 17.06
C THR A 146 4.01 -12.73 16.92
N GLN A 147 4.41 -12.13 18.04
CA GLN A 147 5.18 -10.89 18.05
C GLN A 147 6.39 -11.01 17.12
N SER A 148 6.54 -10.07 16.18
CA SER A 148 7.67 -10.08 15.26
C SER A 148 8.97 -10.01 16.07
N ALA A 149 9.91 -10.92 15.82
CA ALA A 149 11.19 -10.94 16.52
C ALA A 149 11.95 -9.60 16.43
N LEU A 150 11.70 -8.81 15.38
CA LEU A 150 12.30 -7.49 15.16
C LEU A 150 11.68 -6.38 16.04
N ASP A 151 10.42 -6.51 16.44
CA ASP A 151 9.81 -5.56 17.37
C ASP A 151 10.42 -5.70 18.77
N ALA A 152 10.93 -6.90 19.10
CA ALA A 152 11.62 -7.19 20.36
C ALA A 152 13.12 -6.86 20.37
N SER A 153 13.72 -6.49 19.23
CA SER A 153 15.16 -6.19 19.18
C SER A 153 15.53 -4.88 19.89
N GLU A 154 16.82 -4.65 20.14
CA GLU A 154 17.30 -3.38 20.70
C GLU A 154 17.05 -2.21 19.73
N ASN A 155 17.12 -0.97 20.23
CA ASN A 155 16.98 0.22 19.40
C ASN A 155 18.26 0.42 18.55
N PRO A 156 18.20 0.34 17.21
CA PRO A 156 19.39 0.46 16.36
C PRO A 156 19.80 1.91 16.08
N TRP A 157 19.09 2.90 16.63
CA TRP A 157 19.34 4.32 16.38
C TRP A 157 20.23 4.92 17.44
N ILE A 158 21.33 5.53 17.00
CA ILE A 158 22.25 6.28 17.86
C ILE A 158 22.07 7.75 17.57
N SER A 159 21.73 8.53 18.59
CA SER A 159 21.68 10.00 18.48
C SER A 159 23.06 10.52 18.15
N LEU A 160 23.18 11.23 17.04
CA LEU A 160 24.38 11.99 16.73
C LEU A 160 24.28 13.29 17.53
N TYR A 161 24.99 13.37 18.65
CA TYR A 161 25.10 14.64 19.39
C TYR A 161 25.65 15.73 18.47
N GLU A 162 25.26 16.98 18.74
CA GLU A 162 25.63 18.20 18.01
C GLU A 162 27.15 18.49 18.04
N ASP A 163 27.96 17.60 17.48
CA ASP A 163 29.26 18.02 17.00
C ASP A 163 29.01 18.87 15.75
N SER A 164 28.84 20.16 16.00
CA SER A 164 28.56 21.26 15.04
C SER A 164 29.47 21.30 13.80
N SER A 165 30.49 20.44 13.74
CA SER A 165 31.39 20.26 12.61
C SER A 165 30.88 19.29 11.54
N VAL A 166 29.86 18.46 11.82
CA VAL A 166 29.40 17.42 10.89
C VAL A 166 28.17 17.88 10.10
N THR A 167 28.35 18.07 8.79
CA THR A 167 27.30 18.47 7.83
C THR A 167 26.34 17.32 7.47
N THR A 168 26.12 16.35 8.36
CA THR A 168 25.25 15.21 8.05
C THR A 168 23.80 15.65 7.90
N SER A 169 23.11 15.07 6.92
CA SER A 169 21.66 15.26 6.74
C SER A 169 20.79 14.40 7.66
N PHE A 170 21.42 13.63 8.55
CA PHE A 170 20.76 12.68 9.44
C PHE A 170 21.05 13.07 10.89
N ASN A 171 20.00 13.09 11.72
CA ASN A 171 20.11 13.35 13.17
C ASN A 171 20.47 12.08 13.96
N CYS A 172 20.31 10.90 13.35
CA CYS A 172 20.59 9.62 13.96
C CYS A 172 21.44 8.76 13.02
N ALA A 173 22.40 8.02 13.59
CA ALA A 173 23.11 6.97 12.87
C ALA A 173 22.36 5.64 13.05
N TYR A 174 22.33 4.84 11.99
CA TYR A 174 21.73 3.51 12.00
C TYR A 174 22.80 2.45 12.21
N GLN A 175 22.69 1.71 13.31
CA GLN A 175 23.62 0.65 13.71
C GLN A 175 22.84 -0.60 14.15
N PRO A 176 22.45 -1.48 13.21
CA PRO A 176 21.72 -2.71 13.53
C PRO A 176 22.63 -3.75 14.21
N ALA A 177 22.03 -4.71 14.91
CA ALA A 177 22.80 -5.81 15.49
C ALA A 177 23.38 -6.70 14.36
N ALA A 178 24.61 -7.20 14.54
CA ALA A 178 25.29 -7.99 13.50
C ALA A 178 24.49 -9.25 13.06
N ALA A 179 23.75 -9.86 13.98
CA ALA A 179 22.90 -11.03 13.69
C ALA A 179 21.69 -10.70 12.78
N GLU A 180 21.26 -9.44 12.71
CA GLU A 180 20.15 -9.00 11.86
C GLU A 180 20.58 -8.77 10.40
N LEU A 181 21.90 -8.67 10.15
CA LEU A 181 22.47 -8.52 8.82
C LEU A 181 22.55 -9.85 8.06
N THR A 182 22.53 -10.98 8.76
CA THR A 182 22.52 -12.32 8.16
C THR A 182 21.12 -12.73 7.74
N VAL A 183 20.63 -12.18 6.62
CA VAL A 183 19.39 -12.69 6.02
C VAL A 183 19.67 -13.37 4.70
N GLY A 184 19.15 -14.59 4.56
CA GLY A 184 19.36 -15.43 3.39
C GLY A 184 19.09 -14.69 2.08
N MET A 185 20.06 -14.77 1.15
CA MET A 185 19.88 -14.26 -0.20
C MET A 185 18.76 -15.05 -0.88
N ARG A 186 17.67 -14.36 -1.22
CA ARG A 186 16.59 -14.96 -2.01
C ARG A 186 16.98 -14.89 -3.48
N ARG A 187 16.98 -16.04 -4.15
CA ARG A 187 17.10 -16.09 -5.61
C ARG A 187 15.82 -15.56 -6.24
N PHE A 188 15.98 -14.60 -7.15
CA PHE A 188 14.88 -14.08 -7.98
C PHE A 188 14.90 -14.76 -9.33
N THR A 189 13.74 -15.24 -9.78
CA THR A 189 13.62 -15.98 -11.05
C THR A 189 13.67 -15.05 -12.26
N ASN A 190 13.35 -13.76 -12.09
CA ASN A 190 13.39 -12.75 -13.13
C ASN A 190 13.54 -11.32 -12.57
N PRO A 191 13.95 -10.33 -13.39
CA PRO A 191 14.15 -8.94 -12.95
C PRO A 191 12.89 -8.28 -12.36
N SER A 192 11.70 -8.60 -12.87
CA SER A 192 10.44 -8.04 -12.34
C SER A 192 10.18 -8.48 -10.91
N SER A 193 10.44 -9.77 -10.59
CA SER A 193 10.32 -10.28 -9.22
C SER A 193 11.33 -9.65 -8.26
N ALA A 194 12.55 -9.38 -8.74
CA ALA A 194 13.56 -8.66 -7.96
C ALA A 194 13.14 -7.19 -7.72
N ARG A 195 12.61 -6.51 -8.74
CA ARG A 195 12.11 -5.13 -8.62
C ARG A 195 10.98 -5.01 -7.60
N LEU A 196 9.99 -5.90 -7.65
CA LEU A 196 8.87 -5.89 -6.70
C LEU A 196 9.35 -6.16 -5.27
N ALA A 197 10.25 -7.13 -5.10
CA ALA A 197 10.85 -7.41 -3.80
C ALA A 197 11.70 -6.24 -3.29
N TRP A 198 12.42 -5.54 -4.18
CA TRP A 198 13.18 -4.35 -3.83
C TRP A 198 12.28 -3.23 -3.34
N GLY A 199 11.19 -2.92 -4.05
CA GLY A 199 10.23 -1.89 -3.63
C GLY A 199 9.70 -2.15 -2.20
N HIS A 200 9.15 -3.36 -1.98
CA HIS A 200 8.66 -3.76 -0.66
C HIS A 200 9.72 -3.71 0.46
N VAL A 201 10.96 -4.10 0.16
CA VAL A 201 12.05 -4.08 1.15
C VAL A 201 12.55 -2.66 1.45
N GLN A 202 12.40 -1.71 0.52
CA GLN A 202 12.96 -0.36 0.61
C GLN A 202 11.95 0.68 1.08
N GLU A 203 10.67 0.34 1.19
CA GLU A 203 9.59 1.23 1.63
C GLU A 203 9.94 1.99 2.93
N ALA A 204 10.28 1.27 4.00
CA ALA A 204 10.70 1.88 5.26
C ALA A 204 11.97 2.75 5.13
N THR A 205 12.86 2.43 4.19
CA THR A 205 14.04 3.26 3.91
C THR A 205 13.65 4.55 3.21
N ALA A 206 12.67 4.51 2.30
CA ALA A 206 12.14 5.70 1.64
C ALA A 206 11.36 6.59 2.62
N ILE A 207 10.56 6.01 3.52
CA ILE A 207 9.91 6.75 4.61
C ILE A 207 10.96 7.40 5.52
N LEU A 208 12.05 6.70 5.84
CA LEU A 208 13.15 7.29 6.61
C LEU A 208 13.77 8.50 5.91
N VAL A 209 13.89 8.49 4.59
CA VAL A 209 14.34 9.67 3.82
C VAL A 209 13.39 10.85 4.05
N ALA A 210 12.07 10.60 4.01
CA ALA A 210 11.07 11.62 4.32
C ALA A 210 11.20 12.13 5.77
N VAL A 211 11.33 11.23 6.75
CA VAL A 211 11.55 11.59 8.17
C VAL A 211 12.73 12.56 8.31
N ASN A 212 13.88 12.24 7.70
CA ASN A 212 15.07 13.09 7.78
C ASN A 212 14.87 14.43 7.07
N TYR A 213 14.22 14.42 5.90
CA TYR A 213 13.92 15.64 5.17
C TYR A 213 13.04 16.59 5.98
N PHE A 214 11.89 16.12 6.47
CA PHE A 214 10.94 16.96 7.21
C PHE A 214 11.51 17.41 8.56
N THR A 215 12.21 16.52 9.28
CA THR A 215 12.87 16.91 10.53
C THR A 215 13.89 18.03 10.33
N LYS A 216 14.66 18.00 9.23
CA LYS A 216 15.71 18.98 8.95
C LYS A 216 15.19 20.29 8.36
N TYR A 217 14.26 20.22 7.40
CA TYR A 217 13.88 21.37 6.58
C TYR A 217 12.50 21.95 6.93
N SER A 218 11.70 21.25 7.75
CA SER A 218 10.38 21.69 8.18
C SER A 218 10.19 21.48 9.67
N PRO A 219 10.82 22.32 10.53
CA PRO A 219 10.73 22.18 11.98
C PRO A 219 9.28 22.16 12.47
N GLY A 220 8.96 21.18 13.32
CA GLY A 220 7.60 20.96 13.82
C GLY A 220 6.76 20.01 12.96
N SER A 221 7.20 19.67 11.75
CA SER A 221 6.58 18.63 10.95
C SER A 221 6.97 17.24 11.45
N VAL A 222 6.01 16.32 11.47
CA VAL A 222 6.19 14.94 11.91
C VAL A 222 5.73 13.98 10.84
N VAL A 223 6.45 12.88 10.70
CA VAL A 223 6.08 11.77 9.82
C VAL A 223 5.59 10.61 10.70
N SER A 224 4.40 10.11 10.42
CA SER A 224 3.79 8.99 11.14
C SER A 224 3.51 7.82 10.22
N GLU A 225 3.62 6.62 10.78
CA GLU A 225 3.10 5.39 10.17
C GLU A 225 1.59 5.50 9.97
N SER A 226 1.07 4.83 8.95
CA SER A 226 -0.35 4.83 8.64
C SER A 226 -0.88 3.42 8.40
N GLY A 227 -2.09 3.18 8.90
CA GLY A 227 -2.84 1.95 8.67
C GLY A 227 -3.94 2.19 7.65
N MET A 228 -5.04 1.45 7.78
CA MET A 228 -6.17 1.57 6.87
C MET A 228 -7.07 2.77 7.20
N PHE A 229 -7.15 3.75 6.30
CA PHE A 229 -8.21 4.74 6.25
C PHE A 229 -9.49 4.09 5.70
N ALA A 230 -10.21 3.41 6.58
CA ALA A 230 -11.48 2.77 6.27
C ALA A 230 -12.58 3.82 6.08
N TRP A 231 -13.46 3.61 5.09
CA TRP A 231 -14.62 4.49 4.83
C TRP A 231 -15.51 4.73 6.06
N GLU A 232 -15.64 3.75 6.93
CA GLU A 232 -16.43 3.81 8.17
C GLU A 232 -15.82 4.80 9.17
N ALA A 233 -14.49 4.88 9.24
CA ALA A 233 -13.80 5.85 10.08
C ALA A 233 -14.02 7.29 9.61
N LEU A 234 -14.14 7.49 8.30
CA LEU A 234 -14.44 8.82 7.73
C LEU A 234 -15.84 9.30 8.09
N GLN A 235 -16.81 8.38 8.26
CA GLN A 235 -18.17 8.74 8.68
C GLN A 235 -18.22 9.28 10.12
N GLU A 236 -17.29 8.89 10.98
CA GLU A 236 -17.20 9.38 12.37
C GLU A 236 -16.54 10.77 12.46
N THR A 237 -15.72 11.15 11.48
CA THR A 237 -14.87 12.35 11.56
C THR A 237 -15.33 13.52 10.70
N ILE A 238 -16.02 13.26 9.60
CA ILE A 238 -16.52 14.32 8.72
C ILE A 238 -17.89 14.76 9.22
N GLU A 239 -18.07 16.07 9.45
CA GLU A 239 -19.41 16.61 9.74
C GLU A 239 -20.40 16.15 8.66
N HIS A 240 -21.53 15.61 9.09
CA HIS A 240 -22.53 14.93 8.25
C HIS A 240 -22.90 15.71 6.96
N ARG A 241 -22.81 17.06 6.97
CA ARG A 241 -23.08 17.91 5.80
C ARG A 241 -22.04 17.74 4.68
N GLN A 242 -20.74 17.80 4.99
CA GLN A 242 -19.67 17.63 3.97
C GLN A 242 -19.68 16.22 3.36
N TYR A 243 -20.07 15.22 4.16
CA TYR A 243 -20.25 13.85 3.70
C TYR A 243 -21.42 13.69 2.72
N LEU A 244 -22.57 14.30 3.01
CA LEU A 244 -23.72 14.29 2.11
C LEU A 244 -23.40 14.97 0.78
N ASP A 245 -22.61 16.04 0.80
CA ASP A 245 -22.19 16.75 -0.41
C ASP A 245 -21.28 15.88 -1.29
N GLN A 246 -20.30 15.19 -0.71
CA GLN A 246 -19.46 14.24 -1.46
C GLN A 246 -20.26 13.06 -2.03
N GLN A 247 -21.21 12.52 -1.25
CA GLN A 247 -22.13 11.50 -1.75
C GLN A 247 -23.03 12.02 -2.87
N ALA A 248 -23.49 13.27 -2.78
CA ALA A 248 -24.32 13.89 -3.81
C ALA A 248 -23.55 14.02 -5.12
N VAL A 249 -22.31 14.50 -5.09
CA VAL A 249 -21.42 14.58 -6.26
C VAL A 249 -21.17 13.19 -6.86
N LEU A 250 -20.88 12.18 -6.04
CA LEU A 250 -20.71 10.80 -6.52
C LEU A 250 -21.98 10.23 -7.15
N ARG A 251 -23.16 10.49 -6.56
CA ARG A 251 -24.45 10.08 -7.14
C ARG A 251 -24.76 10.80 -8.44
N GLU A 252 -24.40 12.07 -8.56
CA GLU A 252 -24.53 12.86 -9.79
C GLU A 252 -23.62 12.31 -10.89
N ILE A 253 -22.34 12.05 -10.58
CA ILE A 253 -21.40 11.39 -11.49
C ILE A 253 -21.96 10.04 -11.95
N LEU A 254 -22.39 9.18 -11.01
CA LEU A 254 -22.97 7.88 -11.34
C LEU A 254 -24.28 7.98 -12.13
N GLY A 255 -25.09 9.00 -11.87
CA GLY A 255 -26.34 9.27 -12.58
C GLY A 255 -26.15 9.82 -13.99
N SER A 256 -25.01 10.50 -14.25
CA SER A 256 -24.64 11.01 -15.57
C SER A 256 -23.99 9.97 -16.48
N LEU A 257 -23.61 8.80 -15.95
CA LEU A 257 -23.08 7.72 -16.77
C LEU A 257 -24.16 7.23 -17.75
N PRO A 258 -23.83 7.07 -19.05
CA PRO A 258 -24.78 6.55 -20.03
C PRO A 258 -25.27 5.16 -19.58
N ALA A 259 -26.58 4.93 -19.73
CA ALA A 259 -27.16 3.63 -19.43
C ALA A 259 -26.37 2.54 -20.19
N PRO A 260 -26.04 1.41 -19.53
CA PRO A 260 -25.31 0.35 -20.20
C PRO A 260 -26.07 -0.03 -21.47
N PRO A 261 -25.39 -0.18 -22.61
CA PRO A 261 -26.05 -0.52 -23.86
C PRO A 261 -26.89 -1.77 -23.59
N THR A 262 -28.21 -1.66 -23.82
CA THR A 262 -29.12 -2.78 -23.75
C THR A 262 -28.63 -3.77 -24.80
N THR A 263 -27.81 -4.73 -24.40
CA THR A 263 -27.36 -5.79 -25.29
C THR A 263 -28.62 -6.55 -25.68
N ALA A 264 -29.14 -6.23 -26.87
CA ALA A 264 -30.09 -7.08 -27.54
C ALA A 264 -29.47 -8.49 -27.55
N PRO A 265 -30.24 -9.53 -27.17
CA PRO A 265 -29.72 -10.88 -27.06
C PRO A 265 -29.02 -11.23 -28.38
N SER A 266 -27.69 -11.35 -28.34
CA SER A 266 -26.96 -11.76 -29.51
C SER A 266 -27.42 -13.18 -29.81
N LYS A 267 -27.95 -13.39 -31.03
CA LYS A 267 -28.28 -14.73 -31.50
C LYS A 267 -26.99 -15.53 -31.44
N ALA A 268 -26.89 -16.42 -30.45
CA ALA A 268 -25.79 -17.33 -30.30
C ALA A 268 -25.65 -18.11 -31.63
N LYS A 269 -24.63 -17.79 -32.43
CA LYS A 269 -24.21 -18.65 -33.52
C LYS A 269 -23.72 -19.93 -32.87
N LYS A 270 -24.53 -20.99 -32.96
CA LYS A 270 -24.12 -22.37 -32.68
C LYS A 270 -22.98 -22.73 -33.63
N SER A 271 -21.74 -22.49 -33.22
CA SER A 271 -20.59 -23.14 -33.83
C SER A 271 -20.49 -24.55 -33.24
N ASN A 272 -20.86 -25.55 -34.03
CA ASN A 272 -20.53 -26.94 -33.76
C ASN A 272 -18.99 -27.08 -33.82
N ALA A 273 -18.34 -27.08 -32.67
CA ALA A 273 -16.94 -27.48 -32.55
C ALA A 273 -16.90 -28.86 -31.90
N ILE A 274 -16.28 -29.78 -32.64
CA ILE A 274 -16.09 -31.19 -32.35
C ILE A 274 -15.34 -31.36 -31.02
N ALA A 275 -15.88 -32.21 -30.16
CA ALA A 275 -15.28 -32.62 -28.92
C ALA A 275 -14.06 -33.51 -29.18
N ASN A 276 -12.88 -33.07 -28.75
CA ASN A 276 -11.79 -33.98 -28.41
C ASN A 276 -11.44 -33.73 -26.95
N SER A 277 -11.82 -34.69 -26.11
CA SER A 277 -11.50 -34.75 -24.69
C SER A 277 -10.14 -35.40 -24.50
N THR A 278 -9.18 -34.65 -23.95
CA THR A 278 -8.06 -35.22 -23.21
C THR A 278 -7.96 -34.50 -21.88
N ALA A 279 -7.97 -35.31 -20.82
CA ALA A 279 -8.06 -34.90 -19.43
C ALA A 279 -6.81 -34.15 -18.98
N ALA A 280 -7.00 -32.96 -18.39
CA ALA A 280 -6.04 -32.33 -17.50
C ALA A 280 -6.76 -31.37 -16.51
N SER A 281 -6.65 -31.71 -15.23
CA SER A 281 -6.71 -30.84 -14.03
C SER A 281 -7.79 -29.74 -13.94
N GLY A 282 -8.88 -30.04 -13.21
CA GLY A 282 -9.14 -29.46 -11.88
C GLY A 282 -9.20 -27.94 -11.64
N GLN A 283 -9.19 -27.07 -12.66
CA GLN A 283 -9.62 -25.68 -12.50
C GLN A 283 -11.08 -25.57 -12.88
N ALA A 284 -11.94 -25.47 -11.86
CA ALA A 284 -13.36 -25.20 -12.02
C ALA A 284 -13.55 -24.03 -12.99
N LYS A 285 -14.46 -24.21 -13.96
CA LYS A 285 -15.08 -23.15 -14.75
C LYS A 285 -15.67 -22.11 -13.79
N LEU A 286 -14.87 -21.17 -13.30
CA LEU A 286 -15.39 -19.88 -12.90
C LEU A 286 -15.95 -19.29 -14.19
N GLY A 287 -17.28 -19.34 -14.31
CA GLY A 287 -17.96 -18.71 -15.43
C GLY A 287 -17.46 -17.27 -15.59
N ASN A 288 -17.41 -16.80 -16.83
CA ASN A 288 -17.14 -15.43 -17.23
C ASN A 288 -18.15 -14.44 -16.60
N GLN A 289 -18.27 -14.40 -15.28
CA GLN A 289 -18.91 -13.33 -14.56
C GLN A 289 -17.99 -12.14 -14.71
N ASN A 290 -18.41 -11.30 -15.63
CA ASN A 290 -17.63 -10.19 -16.13
C ASN A 290 -17.43 -9.19 -14.98
N ILE A 291 -16.25 -8.59 -14.86
CA ILE A 291 -16.03 -7.47 -13.92
C ILE A 291 -17.05 -6.34 -14.11
N TYR A 292 -17.55 -6.19 -15.35
CA TYR A 292 -18.65 -5.28 -15.67
C TYR A 292 -19.95 -5.64 -14.93
N GLU A 293 -20.18 -6.89 -14.50
CA GLU A 293 -21.35 -7.24 -13.68
C GLU A 293 -21.28 -6.62 -12.28
N VAL A 294 -20.10 -6.56 -11.65
CA VAL A 294 -19.94 -5.91 -10.33
C VAL A 294 -20.08 -4.40 -10.46
N LEU A 295 -19.44 -3.79 -11.46
CA LEU A 295 -19.62 -2.38 -11.76
C LEU A 295 -21.09 -2.07 -12.09
N ASN A 296 -21.74 -2.90 -12.91
CA ASN A 296 -23.16 -2.76 -13.23
C ASN A 296 -24.04 -2.98 -11.99
N GLN A 297 -23.69 -3.86 -11.06
CA GLN A 297 -24.41 -4.01 -9.80
C GLN A 297 -24.29 -2.77 -8.94
N TRP A 298 -23.12 -2.12 -8.86
CA TRP A 298 -22.97 -0.85 -8.16
C TRP A 298 -23.76 0.28 -8.80
N ILE A 299 -23.67 0.40 -10.13
CA ILE A 299 -24.43 1.40 -10.91
C ILE A 299 -25.95 1.17 -10.72
N LYS A 300 -26.42 -0.07 -10.85
CA LYS A 300 -27.85 -0.42 -10.71
C LYS A 300 -28.36 -0.28 -9.29
N SER A 301 -27.57 -0.70 -8.29
CA SER A 301 -27.97 -0.60 -6.88
C SER A 301 -27.79 0.81 -6.31
N ARG A 302 -27.03 1.68 -7.00
CA ARG A 302 -26.58 2.98 -6.52
C ARG A 302 -25.90 2.91 -5.15
N LYS A 303 -25.30 1.76 -4.82
CA LYS A 303 -24.51 1.54 -3.60
C LYS A 303 -23.04 1.50 -3.98
N LEU A 304 -22.27 2.44 -3.45
CA LEU A 304 -20.82 2.42 -3.57
C LEU A 304 -20.26 1.21 -2.80
N PRO A 305 -19.16 0.60 -3.27
CA PRO A 305 -18.42 -0.34 -2.46
C PRO A 305 -17.88 0.36 -1.22
N VAL A 306 -17.57 -0.42 -0.19
CA VAL A 306 -16.83 0.10 0.95
C VAL A 306 -15.43 0.50 0.47
N LEU A 307 -14.99 1.71 0.79
CA LEU A 307 -13.70 2.23 0.37
C LEU A 307 -12.63 2.03 1.46
N GLY A 308 -11.37 1.99 1.04
CA GLY A 308 -10.22 2.00 1.93
C GLY A 308 -8.99 2.59 1.26
N ALA A 309 -8.12 3.23 2.02
CA ALA A 309 -6.80 3.66 1.56
C ALA A 309 -5.77 3.35 2.65
N SER A 310 -4.56 2.97 2.26
CA SER A 310 -3.48 2.70 3.21
C SER A 310 -2.20 3.30 2.64
N PRO A 311 -1.99 4.61 2.82
CA PRO A 311 -0.77 5.24 2.35
C PRO A 311 0.44 4.78 3.14
N ASP A 312 1.64 4.94 2.60
CA ASP A 312 2.88 4.49 3.26
C ASP A 312 3.16 5.29 4.55
N GLY A 313 2.66 6.52 4.65
CA GLY A 313 2.70 7.32 5.86
C GLY A 313 1.82 8.56 5.79
N ILE A 314 1.87 9.35 6.86
CA ILE A 314 1.21 10.66 6.95
C ILE A 314 2.24 11.68 7.41
N ILE A 315 2.20 12.87 6.80
CA ILE A 315 2.97 14.03 7.23
C ILE A 315 2.00 14.99 7.90
N ARG A 316 2.32 15.42 9.12
CA ARG A 316 1.60 16.50 9.80
C ARG A 316 2.55 17.68 9.95
N HIS A 317 2.19 18.80 9.35
CA HIS A 317 3.00 20.01 9.37
C HIS A 317 2.75 20.83 10.65
N ALA A 318 3.67 21.75 10.95
CA ALA A 318 3.59 22.61 12.13
C ALA A 318 2.33 23.51 12.16
N ASP A 319 1.75 23.83 11.01
CA ASP A 319 0.51 24.60 10.88
C ASP A 319 -0.76 23.74 11.05
N GLY A 320 -0.60 22.45 11.32
CA GLY A 320 -1.69 21.49 11.49
C GLY A 320 -2.20 20.86 10.19
N THR A 321 -1.68 21.26 9.03
CA THR A 321 -2.02 20.62 7.76
C THR A 321 -1.51 19.18 7.73
N VAL A 322 -2.23 18.31 7.01
CA VAL A 322 -1.96 16.88 6.93
C VAL A 322 -1.85 16.48 5.46
N GLU A 323 -0.77 15.79 5.13
CA GLU A 323 -0.48 15.28 3.79
C GLU A 323 -0.25 13.77 3.82
N VAL A 324 -0.54 13.15 2.68
CA VAL A 324 -0.31 11.73 2.45
C VAL A 324 1.13 11.52 1.98
N LEU A 325 1.83 10.54 2.55
CA LEU A 325 3.13 10.09 2.08
C LEU A 325 2.98 8.77 1.32
N GLU A 326 3.43 8.75 0.07
CA GLU A 326 3.52 7.59 -0.83
C GLU A 326 4.96 7.54 -1.37
N VAL A 327 5.62 6.38 -1.36
CA VAL A 327 7.05 6.22 -1.68
C VAL A 327 7.36 5.15 -2.72
#